data_AF-A0A7S1F1F0-F1
#
_entry.id   AF-A0A7S1F1F0-F1
#
_cell.length_a   1.000
_cell.length_b   1.000
_cell.length_c   1.000
_cell.angle_alpha   90.00
_cell.angle_beta   90.00
_cell.angle_gamma   90.00
#
_symmetry.space_group_name_H-M   'P 1'
#
loop_
_entity.id
_entity.type
_entity.pdbx_description
1 polymer ?
#
loop_
_entity_poly.entity_id
_entity_poly.type
_entity_poly.pdbx_seq_one_letter_code
_entity_poly.pdbx_strand_id
1 'polypeptide(L)'
;PRCSICLEATPKRRRLAHQEGCSHRYHRECFARHVEVCVFDGRLNITCPECPRAVPREELVALLPAPVVQRYDYLRRREAMVNSRARPCRTPDCEGTLRETTAYRFCAMACRLERRMEIFASAVLCALVGGFSSA
;
A
#
# COMPACT_ATOMS: atom_id res chain seq x y z
N PRO A 1 -23.44 -19.59 20.71
CA PRO A 1 -22.93 -18.89 19.51
C PRO A 1 -21.87 -19.77 18.84
N ARG A 2 -21.75 -19.71 17.51
CA ARG A 2 -20.72 -20.40 16.72
C ARG A 2 -19.79 -19.37 16.10
N CYS A 3 -18.54 -19.73 15.87
CA CYS A 3 -17.59 -18.93 15.11
C CYS A 3 -17.94 -19.04 13.62
N SER A 4 -18.06 -17.93 12.90
CA SER A 4 -18.37 -17.93 11.46
C SER A 4 -17.17 -18.31 10.58
N ILE A 5 -15.95 -18.35 11.13
CA ILE A 5 -14.74 -18.76 10.41
C ILE A 5 -14.55 -20.30 10.43
N CYS A 6 -14.55 -20.91 11.62
CA CYS A 6 -14.32 -22.35 11.77
C CYS A 6 -15.59 -23.17 12.02
N LEU A 7 -16.76 -22.53 12.16
CA LEU A 7 -18.06 -23.14 12.42
C LEU A 7 -18.20 -23.86 13.78
N GLU A 8 -17.16 -23.88 14.60
CA GLU A 8 -17.17 -24.47 15.94
C GLU A 8 -17.86 -23.59 16.99
N ALA A 9 -18.30 -24.21 18.09
CA ALA A 9 -18.91 -23.49 19.20
C ALA A 9 -17.91 -22.53 19.86
N THR A 10 -18.33 -21.28 20.09
CA THR A 10 -17.52 -20.30 20.83
C THR A 10 -17.75 -20.49 22.34
N PRO A 11 -16.73 -20.95 23.11
CA PRO A 11 -16.91 -21.17 24.54
C PRO A 11 -17.16 -19.83 25.26
N LYS A 12 -18.16 -19.80 26.15
CA LYS A 12 -18.56 -18.59 26.91
C LYS A 12 -17.42 -17.92 27.71
N ARG A 13 -16.32 -18.64 27.98
CA ARG A 13 -15.20 -18.21 28.85
C ARG A 13 -13.90 -17.85 28.13
N ARG A 14 -13.75 -18.10 26.82
CA ARG A 14 -12.54 -17.63 26.10
C ARG A 14 -12.74 -16.18 25.68
N ARG A 15 -11.65 -15.40 25.71
CA ARG A 15 -11.58 -14.03 25.19
C ARG A 15 -12.05 -14.03 23.74
N LEU A 16 -13.35 -13.86 23.53
CA LEU A 16 -13.89 -13.53 22.23
C LEU A 16 -13.22 -12.22 21.83
N ALA A 17 -12.79 -12.11 20.58
CA ALA A 17 -12.42 -10.79 20.05
C ALA A 17 -13.71 -9.97 20.00
N HIS A 18 -14.06 -9.34 21.12
CA HIS A 18 -15.15 -8.39 21.17
C HIS A 18 -14.59 -7.13 20.56
N GLN A 19 -14.87 -6.96 19.27
CA GLN A 19 -14.43 -5.80 18.54
C GLN A 19 -15.36 -4.63 18.87
N GLU A 20 -14.84 -3.56 19.47
CA GLU A 20 -15.63 -2.38 19.87
C GLU A 20 -16.28 -1.73 18.64
N GLY A 21 -17.58 -1.98 18.37
CA GLY A 21 -18.28 -1.45 17.19
C GLY A 21 -18.78 -2.50 16.19
N CYS A 22 -18.64 -3.81 16.45
CA CYS A 22 -19.46 -4.84 15.79
C CYS A 22 -19.81 -5.99 16.76
N SER A 23 -20.95 -6.65 16.55
CA SER A 23 -21.43 -7.74 17.42
C SER A 23 -21.01 -9.15 16.97
N HIS A 24 -20.27 -9.26 15.86
CA HIS A 24 -19.76 -10.53 15.33
C HIS A 24 -18.74 -11.17 16.26
N ARG A 25 -18.78 -12.51 16.38
CA ARG A 25 -18.01 -13.25 17.38
C ARG A 25 -17.20 -14.36 16.73
N TYR A 26 -15.91 -14.34 17.01
CA TYR A 26 -14.94 -15.32 16.50
C TYR A 26 -14.10 -15.86 17.65
N HIS A 27 -13.51 -17.04 17.48
CA HIS A 27 -12.36 -17.40 18.30
C HIS A 27 -11.24 -16.42 18.01
N ARG A 28 -10.53 -15.97 19.06
CA ARG A 28 -9.38 -15.07 18.93
C ARG A 28 -8.35 -15.58 17.92
N GLU A 29 -8.09 -16.88 17.92
CA GLU A 29 -7.15 -17.54 17.00
C GLU A 29 -7.62 -17.50 15.55
N CYS A 30 -8.92 -17.75 15.30
CA CYS A 30 -9.50 -17.68 13.96
C CYS A 30 -9.42 -16.25 13.41
N PHE A 31 -9.75 -15.27 14.24
CA PHE A 31 -9.68 -13.87 13.84
C PHE A 31 -8.22 -13.41 13.64
N ALA A 32 -7.31 -13.80 14.52
CA ALA A 32 -5.88 -13.53 14.36
C ALA A 32 -5.35 -14.08 13.03
N ARG A 33 -5.68 -15.34 12.70
CA ARG A 33 -5.27 -15.96 11.43
C ARG A 33 -5.86 -15.25 10.21
N HIS A 34 -7.13 -14.85 10.28
CA HIS A 34 -7.75 -14.07 9.20
C HIS A 34 -7.00 -12.75 8.96
N VAL A 35 -6.74 -12.00 10.03
CA VAL A 35 -6.01 -10.73 9.97
C VAL A 35 -4.59 -10.94 9.47
N GLU A 36 -3.90 -11.96 9.96
CA GLU A 36 -2.54 -12.33 9.54
C GLU A 36 -2.49 -12.59 8.03
N VAL A 37 -3.39 -13.40 7.49
CA VAL A 37 -3.48 -13.66 6.04
C VAL A 37 -3.69 -12.36 5.27
N CYS A 38 -4.59 -11.48 5.73
CA CYS A 38 -4.79 -10.17 5.10
C CYS A 38 -3.51 -9.32 5.05
N VAL A 39 -2.71 -9.32 6.13
CA VAL A 39 -1.41 -8.62 6.16
C VAL A 39 -0.41 -9.26 5.21
N PHE A 40 -0.37 -10.59 5.12
CA PHE A 40 0.53 -11.29 4.19
C PHE A 40 0.18 -11.03 2.73
N ASP A 41 -1.12 -10.96 2.41
CA ASP A 41 -1.68 -10.58 1.10
C ASP A 41 -1.45 -9.10 0.76
N GLY A 42 -0.90 -8.30 1.67
CA GLY A 42 -0.62 -6.88 1.44
C GLY A 42 -1.84 -5.97 1.61
N ARG A 43 -2.92 -6.44 2.24
CA ARG A 43 -4.13 -5.65 2.48
C ARG A 43 -3.96 -4.74 3.70
N LEU A 44 -4.22 -3.44 3.50
CA LEU A 44 -4.09 -2.42 4.55
C LEU A 44 -5.43 -2.00 5.17
N ASN A 45 -6.52 -2.17 4.43
CA ASN A 45 -7.89 -1.92 4.90
C ASN A 45 -8.48 -3.23 5.43
N ILE A 46 -7.95 -3.69 6.56
CA ILE A 46 -8.43 -4.91 7.21
C ILE A 46 -9.78 -4.60 7.87
N THR A 47 -10.81 -5.36 7.51
CA THR A 47 -12.16 -5.21 8.06
C THR A 47 -12.59 -6.47 8.78
N CYS A 48 -13.68 -6.36 9.53
CA CYS A 48 -14.42 -7.52 10.01
C CYS A 48 -14.84 -8.41 8.81
N PRO A 49 -14.77 -9.75 8.93
CA PRO A 49 -15.20 -10.66 7.87
C PRO A 49 -16.67 -10.50 7.45
N GLU A 50 -17.52 -10.04 8.39
CA GLU A 50 -18.98 -9.97 8.21
C GLU A 50 -19.50 -8.55 7.99
N CYS A 51 -18.69 -7.50 8.18
CA CYS A 51 -19.15 -6.11 8.06
C CYS A 51 -18.03 -5.13 7.70
N PRO A 52 -18.34 -3.92 7.18
CA PRO A 52 -17.33 -2.97 6.73
C PRO A 52 -16.54 -2.29 7.86
N ARG A 53 -16.72 -2.69 9.12
CA ARG A 53 -15.99 -2.12 10.27
C ARG A 53 -14.49 -2.41 10.11
N ALA A 54 -13.69 -1.35 10.08
CA ALA A 54 -12.23 -1.44 10.03
C ALA A 54 -11.65 -1.96 11.34
N VAL A 55 -10.54 -2.68 11.25
CA VAL A 55 -9.75 -3.14 12.39
C VAL A 55 -8.65 -2.12 12.65
N PRO A 56 -8.72 -1.34 13.75
CA PRO A 56 -7.73 -0.31 14.04
C PRO A 56 -6.39 -0.94 14.44
N ARG A 57 -5.30 -0.18 14.32
CA ARG A 57 -3.93 -0.67 14.54
C ARG A 57 -3.73 -1.21 15.96
N GLU A 58 -4.37 -0.59 16.95
CA GLU A 58 -4.30 -0.97 18.36
C GLU A 58 -4.85 -2.39 18.57
N GLU A 59 -5.91 -2.74 17.84
CA GLU A 59 -6.49 -4.08 17.86
C GLU A 59 -5.58 -5.09 17.17
N LEU A 60 -4.89 -4.71 16.09
CA LEU A 60 -3.87 -5.54 15.44
C LEU A 60 -2.72 -5.87 16.41
N VAL A 61 -2.22 -4.86 17.13
CA VAL A 61 -1.14 -5.01 18.13
C VAL A 61 -1.57 -5.95 19.26
N ALA A 62 -2.82 -5.86 19.72
CA ALA A 62 -3.34 -6.71 20.77
C ALA A 62 -3.60 -8.16 20.32
N LEU A 63 -3.84 -8.37 19.01
CA LEU A 63 -4.24 -9.64 18.43
C LEU A 63 -3.07 -10.47 17.88
N LEU A 64 -2.13 -9.80 17.21
CA LEU A 64 -1.08 -10.42 16.39
C LEU A 64 0.30 -10.39 17.08
N PRO A 65 1.21 -11.31 16.70
CA PRO A 65 2.60 -11.24 17.13
C PRO A 65 3.33 -10.05 16.48
N ALA A 66 4.33 -9.51 17.19
CA ALA A 66 5.14 -8.36 16.77
C ALA A 66 5.64 -8.38 15.30
N PRO A 67 6.19 -9.48 14.74
CA PRO A 67 6.65 -9.50 13.34
C PRO A 67 5.55 -9.24 12.32
N VAL A 68 4.31 -9.70 12.57
CA VAL A 68 3.18 -9.46 11.67
C VAL A 68 2.75 -8.00 11.72
N VAL A 69 2.74 -7.40 12.90
CA VAL A 69 2.45 -5.97 13.08
C VAL A 69 3.51 -5.11 12.40
N GLN A 70 4.79 -5.44 12.55
CA GLN A 70 5.89 -4.75 11.85
C GLN A 70 5.74 -4.83 10.33
N ARG A 71 5.30 -5.98 9.80
CA ARG A 71 4.98 -6.13 8.37
C ARG A 71 3.83 -5.21 7.96
N TYR A 72 2.76 -5.13 8.74
CA TYR A 72 1.65 -4.21 8.48
C TYR A 72 2.14 -2.75 8.46
N ASP A 73 2.96 -2.34 9.43
CA ASP A 73 3.53 -0.99 9.49
C ASP A 73 4.44 -0.69 8.29
N TYR A 74 5.25 -1.67 7.86
CA TYR A 74 6.04 -1.58 6.63
C TYR A 74 5.16 -1.34 5.39
N LEU A 75 4.08 -2.11 5.24
CA LEU A 75 3.13 -1.96 4.14
C LEU A 75 2.44 -0.59 4.17
N ARG A 76 2.02 -0.11 5.35
CA ARG A 76 1.44 1.23 5.54
C ARG A 76 2.41 2.33 5.12
N ARG A 77 3.67 2.24 5.55
CA ARG A 77 4.72 3.19 5.13
C ARG A 77 4.90 3.17 3.61
N ARG A 78 4.89 1.98 3.00
CA ARG A 78 5.03 1.82 1.55
C ARG A 78 3.83 2.40 0.78
N GLU A 79 2.60 2.22 1.27
CA GLU A 79 1.39 2.83 0.71
C GLU A 79 1.48 4.37 0.76
N ALA A 80 1.84 4.93 1.92
CA ALA A 80 2.05 6.37 2.06
C ALA A 80 3.14 6.91 1.10
N MET A 81 4.09 6.05 0.69
CA MET A 81 5.14 6.42 -0.24
C MET A 81 4.71 6.42 -1.72
N VAL A 82 3.61 5.75 -2.11
CA VAL A 82 3.21 5.60 -3.54
C VAL A 82 3.05 6.95 -4.23
N ASN A 83 2.47 7.94 -3.55
CA ASN A 83 2.30 9.30 -4.06
C ASN A 83 3.40 10.27 -3.59
N SER A 84 4.36 9.77 -2.82
CA SER A 84 5.53 10.53 -2.41
C SER A 84 6.66 10.30 -3.41
N ARG A 85 7.52 11.29 -3.62
CA ARG A 85 8.81 11.10 -4.33
C ARG A 85 9.84 10.36 -3.48
N ALA A 86 9.37 9.45 -2.62
CA ALA A 86 10.17 8.67 -1.73
C ALA A 86 9.94 7.18 -2.02
N ARG A 87 10.98 6.40 -1.79
CA ARG A 87 10.95 4.94 -1.93
C ARG A 87 11.70 4.29 -0.77
N PRO A 88 11.33 3.07 -0.36
CA PRO A 88 12.11 2.34 0.62
C PRO A 88 13.52 2.06 0.10
N CYS A 89 14.49 2.00 1.02
CA CYS A 89 15.83 1.50 0.71
C CYS A 89 15.74 0.05 0.21
N ARG A 90 16.59 -0.31 -0.76
CA ARG A 90 16.65 -1.68 -1.30
C ARG A 90 17.62 -2.59 -0.53
N THR A 91 18.43 -2.01 0.35
CA THR A 91 19.37 -2.78 1.17
C THR A 91 18.57 -3.66 2.14
N PRO A 92 18.88 -4.97 2.24
CA PRO A 92 18.28 -5.85 3.24
C PRO A 92 18.42 -5.24 4.64
N ASP A 93 17.38 -5.36 5.45
CA ASP A 93 17.34 -4.88 6.84
C ASP A 93 17.54 -3.35 7.01
N CYS A 94 17.49 -2.58 5.92
CA CYS A 94 17.54 -1.12 5.99
C CYS A 94 16.13 -0.52 5.99
N GLU A 95 15.74 0.09 7.10
CA GLU A 95 14.47 0.83 7.21
C GLU A 95 14.54 2.26 6.62
N GLY A 96 15.66 2.60 5.96
CA GLY A 96 15.88 3.91 5.36
C GLY A 96 14.88 4.23 4.26
N THR A 97 14.58 5.52 4.09
CA THR A 97 13.75 6.03 3.00
C THR A 97 14.59 6.92 2.09
N LEU A 98 14.63 6.60 0.80
CA LEU A 98 15.30 7.40 -0.21
C LEU A 98 14.31 8.42 -0.78
N ARG A 99 14.68 9.70 -0.77
CA ARG A 99 13.91 10.78 -1.40
C ARG A 99 14.58 11.26 -2.67
N GLU A 100 13.79 11.56 -3.69
CA GLU A 100 14.27 12.20 -4.90
C GLU A 100 14.90 13.56 -4.57
N THR A 101 16.17 13.74 -4.95
CA THR A 101 16.89 14.99 -4.67
C THR A 101 16.46 16.09 -5.64
N THR A 102 16.56 17.34 -5.19
CA THR A 102 16.26 18.50 -6.04
C THR A 102 17.16 18.53 -7.28
N ALA A 103 18.41 18.09 -7.17
CA ALA A 103 19.34 17.98 -8.29
C ALA A 103 18.86 17.00 -9.37
N TYR A 104 18.40 15.81 -8.98
CA TYR A 104 17.83 14.85 -9.93
C TYR A 104 16.57 15.41 -10.62
N ARG A 105 15.73 16.16 -9.90
CA ARG A 105 14.55 16.82 -10.48
C ARG A 105 14.91 17.83 -11.56
N PHE A 106 15.92 18.67 -11.33
CA PHE A 106 16.38 19.65 -12.31
C PHE A 106 16.95 18.96 -13.55
N CYS A 107 17.78 17.95 -13.37
CA CYS A 107 18.38 17.19 -14.47
C CYS A 107 17.31 16.47 -15.32
N ALA A 108 16.34 15.82 -14.68
CA ALA A 108 15.22 15.17 -15.36
C ALA A 108 14.28 16.17 -16.06
N MET A 109 14.14 17.39 -15.55
CA MET A 109 13.37 18.45 -16.22
C MET A 109 14.11 18.97 -17.46
N ALA A 110 15.40 19.25 -17.34
CA ALA A 110 16.25 19.71 -18.45
C ALA A 110 16.22 18.71 -19.61
N CYS A 111 16.47 17.43 -19.34
CA CYS A 111 16.46 16.38 -20.37
C CYS A 111 15.08 16.21 -21.04
N ARG A 112 13.98 16.37 -20.28
CA ARG A 112 12.62 16.38 -20.86
C ARG A 112 12.37 17.59 -21.75
N LEU A 113 12.91 18.76 -21.41
CA LEU A 113 12.76 19.97 -22.22
C LEU A 113 13.55 19.85 -23.53
N GLU A 114 14.80 19.41 -23.47
CA GLU A 114 15.65 19.13 -24.65
C GLU A 114 14.94 18.22 -25.64
N ARG A 115 14.44 17.08 -25.16
CA ARG A 115 13.73 16.11 -26.01
C ARG A 115 12.46 16.68 -26.64
N ARG A 116 11.74 17.56 -25.94
CA ARG A 116 10.57 18.27 -26.50
C ARG A 116 10.97 19.32 -27.54
N MET A 117 12.07 20.03 -27.32
CA MET A 117 12.62 20.97 -28.29
C MET A 117 13.06 20.24 -29.57
N GLU A 118 13.70 19.09 -29.46
CA GLU A 118 14.07 18.25 -30.63
C GLU A 118 12.85 17.81 -31.43
N ILE A 119 11.81 17.30 -30.75
CA ILE A 119 10.56 16.90 -31.41
C ILE A 119 9.91 18.10 -32.09
N PHE A 120 9.88 19.26 -31.43
CA PHE A 120 9.31 20.48 -32.00
C PHE A 120 10.11 20.97 -33.21
N ALA A 121 11.43 21.01 -33.13
CA ALA A 121 12.30 21.39 -34.23
C ALA A 121 12.15 20.45 -35.43
N SER A 122 12.07 19.14 -35.18
CA SER A 122 11.78 18.13 -36.21
C SER A 122 10.43 18.36 -36.87
N ALA A 123 9.37 18.63 -36.08
CA ALA A 123 8.05 18.92 -36.62
C ALA A 123 8.03 20.22 -37.47
N VAL A 124 8.73 21.26 -37.04
CA VAL A 124 8.87 22.52 -37.80
C VAL A 124 9.63 22.28 -39.11
N LEU A 125 10.73 21.53 -39.09
CA LEU A 125 11.48 21.17 -40.30
C LEU A 125 10.61 20.36 -41.27
N CYS A 126 9.86 19.36 -40.79
CA CYS A 126 8.92 18.61 -41.61
C CYS A 126 7.83 19.50 -42.23
N ALA A 127 7.30 20.47 -41.48
CA ALA A 127 6.30 21.41 -41.99
C ALA A 127 6.87 22.36 -43.05
N LEU A 128 8.09 22.85 -42.85
CA LEU A 128 8.76 23.73 -43.82
C LEU A 128 9.13 22.98 -45.09
N VAL A 129 9.72 21.77 -45.00
CA VAL A 129 10.14 21.00 -46.17
C VAL A 129 8.96 20.34 -46.89
N GLY A 130 7.96 19.85 -46.16
CA GLY A 130 6.74 19.27 -46.72
C GLY A 130 5.80 20.29 -47.36
N GLY A 131 5.91 21.57 -46.98
CA GLY A 131 5.18 22.68 -47.60
C GLY A 131 5.66 23.05 -49.01
N PHE A 132 6.81 22.53 -49.46
CA PHE A 132 7.35 22.81 -50.81
C PHE A 132 7.00 21.76 -51.87
N SER A 133 6.32 20.66 -51.54
CA SER A 133 5.95 19.61 -52.51
C SER A 133 4.55 19.79 -53.13
N SER A 134 4.00 21.01 -53.12
CA SER A 134 2.68 21.32 -53.70
C SER A 134 2.71 22.66 -54.43
N ALA A 135 3.49 22.72 -55.52
CA ALA A 135 3.45 23.81 -56.50
C ALA A 135 3.70 23.23 -57.90
#